data_AF-A0A2R3QJS8-F1
#
_entry.id   AF-A0A2R3QJS8-F1
#
_cell.length_a   1.000
_cell.length_b   1.000
_cell.length_c   1.000
_cell.angle_alpha   90.00
_cell.angle_beta   90.00
_cell.angle_gamma   90.00
#
_symmetry.space_group_name_H-M   'P 1'
#
loop_
_entity.id
_entity.type
_entity.pdbx_description
1 polymer ?
#
loop_
_entity_poly.entity_id
_entity_poly.type
_entity_poly.pdbx_seq_one_letter_code
_entity_poly.pdbx_strand_id
1 'polypeptide(L)'
;MADDSPLILPEVRLVKSGEVHRLCRCGHSASLPDCDDHCDCSLILRPEREQRLLLCRCGRSAGLPYCDGSHSPSAPGLADKWRRFFRGN
;
A
#
# COMPACT_ATOMS: atom_id res chain seq x y z
N MET A 1 0.56 -15.57 -22.92
CA MET A 1 0.20 -15.82 -21.52
C MET A 1 0.22 -14.46 -20.83
N ALA A 2 -0.93 -13.81 -20.71
CA ALA A 2 -1.03 -12.55 -19.98
C ALA A 2 -0.95 -12.90 -18.49
N ASP A 3 -0.01 -12.27 -17.80
CA ASP A 3 0.12 -12.36 -16.35
C ASP A 3 -1.10 -11.66 -15.73
N ASP A 4 -2.18 -12.42 -15.53
CA ASP A 4 -3.43 -12.01 -14.86
C ASP A 4 -3.24 -11.85 -13.34
N SER A 5 -2.02 -11.51 -12.92
CA SER A 5 -1.72 -11.24 -11.52
C SER A 5 -2.43 -9.93 -11.15
N PRO A 6 -3.36 -9.95 -10.17
CA PRO A 6 -4.11 -8.76 -9.81
C PRO A 6 -3.13 -7.66 -9.43
N LEU A 7 -3.21 -6.52 -10.13
CA LEU A 7 -2.41 -5.35 -9.81
C LEU A 7 -2.88 -4.81 -8.46
N ILE A 8 -2.21 -5.21 -7.38
CA ILE A 8 -2.48 -4.71 -6.03
C ILE A 8 -1.94 -3.28 -5.95
N LEU A 9 -2.82 -2.31 -6.22
CA LEU A 9 -2.52 -0.89 -6.11
C LEU A 9 -2.69 -0.41 -4.66
N PRO A 10 -1.90 0.60 -4.23
CA PRO A 10 -2.09 1.24 -2.95
C PRO A 10 -3.43 1.99 -2.87
N GLU A 11 -3.89 2.21 -1.65
CA GLU A 11 -5.07 3.06 -1.40
C GLU A 11 -4.63 4.52 -1.23
N VAL A 12 -5.35 5.44 -1.88
CA VAL A 12 -5.26 6.87 -1.58
C VAL A 12 -6.42 7.24 -0.67
N ARG A 13 -6.14 7.53 0.60
CA ARG A 13 -7.16 7.89 1.59
C ARG A 13 -7.04 9.37 1.94
N LEU A 14 -8.14 10.11 1.80
CA LEU A 14 -8.26 11.45 2.37
C LEU A 14 -8.60 11.31 3.86
N VAL A 15 -7.77 11.88 4.73
CA VAL A 15 -8.02 11.90 6.18
C VAL A 15 -8.29 13.33 6.62
N LYS A 16 -9.26 13.53 7.52
CA LYS A 16 -9.64 14.86 8.03
C LYS A 16 -9.20 15.05 9.47
N SER A 17 -9.01 16.30 9.88
CA SER A 17 -8.64 16.66 11.24
C SER A 17 -9.62 16.07 12.27
N GLY A 18 -9.10 15.46 13.33
CA GLY A 18 -9.90 14.89 14.42
C GLY A 18 -10.42 13.47 14.18
N GLU A 19 -10.25 12.90 12.98
CA GLU A 19 -10.56 11.49 12.73
C GLU A 19 -9.56 10.55 13.43
N VAL A 20 -10.00 9.34 13.75
CA VAL A 20 -9.12 8.30 14.31
C VAL A 20 -9.12 7.11 13.36
N HIS A 21 -7.95 6.79 12.83
CA HIS A 21 -7.77 5.67 11.90
C HIS A 21 -6.87 4.61 12.53
N ARG A 22 -7.26 3.33 12.44
CA ARG A 22 -6.49 2.18 12.93
C ARG A 22 -5.81 1.45 11.76
N LEU A 23 -4.55 1.77 11.52
CA LEU A 23 -3.80 1.28 10.36
C LEU A 23 -2.90 0.08 10.71
N CYS A 24 -2.79 -0.87 9.79
CA CYS A 24 -1.97 -2.06 9.97
C CYS A 24 -0.48 -1.80 9.77
N ARG A 25 0.36 -2.18 10.74
CA ARG A 25 1.83 -2.13 10.60
C ARG A 25 2.51 -3.48 10.36
N CYS A 26 1.78 -4.59 10.51
CA CYS A 26 2.36 -5.94 10.45
C CYS A 26 2.27 -6.59 9.07
N GLY A 27 1.41 -6.09 8.17
CA GLY A 27 1.22 -6.66 6.83
C GLY A 27 0.42 -7.96 6.78
N HIS A 28 0.00 -8.49 7.93
CA HIS A 28 -0.76 -9.76 8.04
C HIS A 28 -2.27 -9.56 8.20
N SER A 29 -2.76 -8.32 8.18
CA SER A 29 -4.20 -8.07 8.26
C SER A 29 -4.91 -8.61 7.03
N ALA A 30 -6.07 -9.23 7.22
CA ALA A 30 -6.96 -9.60 6.11
C ALA A 30 -7.64 -8.37 5.49
N SER A 31 -7.72 -7.27 6.25
CA SER A 31 -8.40 -6.01 5.93
C SER A 31 -7.43 -4.87 5.62
N LEU A 32 -6.22 -5.16 5.11
CA LEU A 32 -5.24 -4.14 4.69
C LEU A 32 -5.91 -3.05 3.82
N PRO A 33 -5.66 -1.76 4.12
CA PRO A 33 -4.59 -1.20 4.96
C PRO A 33 -4.92 -1.06 6.46
N ASP A 34 -6.11 -1.48 6.90
CA ASP A 34 -6.56 -1.36 8.28
C ASP A 34 -6.28 -2.65 9.09
N CYS A 35 -6.36 -2.54 10.41
CA CYS A 35 -6.23 -3.68 11.32
C CYS A 35 -7.54 -3.96 12.03
N ASP A 36 -7.89 -5.23 12.18
CA ASP A 36 -8.95 -5.67 13.08
C ASP A 36 -8.53 -5.42 14.55
N ASP A 37 -9.49 -5.49 15.47
CA ASP A 37 -9.31 -5.09 16.87
C ASP A 37 -8.32 -5.95 17.67
N HIS A 38 -7.89 -7.10 17.13
CA HIS A 38 -6.97 -8.05 17.77
C HIS A 38 -5.51 -7.92 17.34
N CYS A 39 -5.09 -6.76 16.84
CA CYS A 39 -3.70 -6.54 16.43
C CYS A 39 -2.98 -5.50 17.30
N ASP A 40 -2.05 -5.97 18.13
CA ASP A 40 -1.20 -5.14 19.00
C ASP A 40 -0.27 -4.20 18.21
N CYS A 41 0.01 -4.52 16.94
CA CYS A 41 0.88 -3.74 16.07
C CYS A 41 0.15 -2.60 15.33
N SER A 42 -1.12 -2.33 15.65
CA SER A 42 -1.88 -1.29 14.94
C SER A 42 -1.40 0.13 15.28
N LEU A 43 -1.33 0.99 14.26
CA LEU A 43 -1.08 2.43 14.41
C LEU A 43 -2.41 3.16 14.59
N ILE A 44 -2.55 3.91 15.68
CA ILE A 44 -3.66 4.84 15.85
C ILE A 44 -3.23 6.21 15.29
N LEU A 45 -3.69 6.51 14.09
CA LEU A 45 -3.42 7.80 13.44
C LEU A 45 -4.50 8.82 13.81
N ARG A 46 -4.05 9.98 14.29
CA ARG A 46 -4.88 11.17 14.54
C ARG A 46 -4.29 12.34 13.74
N PRO A 47 -4.79 12.61 12.52
CA PRO A 47 -4.29 13.71 11.72
C PRO A 47 -4.72 15.05 12.32
N GLU A 48 -3.80 16.01 12.39
CA GLU A 48 -4.08 17.36 12.86
C GLU A 48 -4.75 18.22 11.78
N ARG A 49 -4.53 17.89 10.50
CA ARG A 49 -5.05 18.59 9.34
C ARG A 49 -5.48 17.62 8.24
N GLU A 50 -6.29 18.11 7.32
CA GLU A 50 -6.68 17.33 6.15
C GLU A 50 -5.46 17.03 5.27
N GLN A 51 -5.29 15.76 4.90
CA GLN A 51 -4.22 15.32 3.99
C GLN A 51 -4.58 14.00 3.30
N ARG A 52 -3.89 13.72 2.18
CA ARG A 52 -4.01 12.44 1.48
C ARG A 52 -2.87 11.52 1.88
N LEU A 53 -3.20 10.30 2.24
CA LEU A 53 -2.25 9.25 2.59
C LEU A 53 -2.22 8.21 1.48
N LEU A 54 -1.03 7.69 1.22
CA LEU A 54 -0.83 6.54 0.35
C LEU A 54 -0.57 5.30 1.21
N LEU A 55 -1.58 4.43 1.32
CA LEU A 55 -1.58 3.28 2.22
C LEU A 55 -1.27 1.99 1.48
N CYS A 56 -0.53 1.11 2.15
CA CYS A 56 -0.10 -0.17 1.60
C CYS A 56 -1.24 -1.20 1.66
N ARG A 57 -1.54 -1.83 0.52
CA ARG A 57 -2.50 -2.94 0.42
C ARG A 57 -1.84 -4.31 0.19
N CYS A 58 -0.55 -4.34 -0.10
CA CYS A 58 0.17 -5.57 -0.44
C CYS A 58 0.89 -6.23 0.74
N GLY A 59 1.02 -5.54 1.88
CA GLY A 59 1.74 -6.04 3.06
C GLY A 59 3.27 -6.14 2.91
N ARG A 60 3.84 -5.71 1.77
CA ARG A 60 5.29 -5.84 1.47
C ARG A 60 6.11 -4.57 1.71
N SER A 61 5.48 -3.48 2.16
CA SER A 61 6.18 -2.22 2.42
C SER A 61 7.11 -2.35 3.61
N ALA A 62 8.32 -1.79 3.50
CA ALA A 62 9.22 -1.70 4.66
C ALA A 62 8.74 -0.65 5.68
N GLY A 63 7.88 0.28 5.26
CA GLY A 63 7.35 1.40 6.05
C GLY A 63 5.86 1.32 6.33
N LEU A 64 5.33 0.13 6.62
CA LEU A 64 3.91 -0.05 6.95
C LEU A 64 3.47 0.92 8.07
N PRO A 65 2.31 1.60 7.91
CA PRO A 65 1.20 1.30 6.99
C PRO A 65 1.30 1.95 5.60
N TYR A 66 2.35 2.73 5.32
CA TYR A 66 2.46 3.53 4.10
C TYR A 66 2.99 2.71 2.93
N CYS A 67 2.59 3.10 1.72
CA CYS A 67 3.13 2.49 0.50
C CYS A 67 4.49 3.11 0.13
N ASP A 68 5.49 2.26 -0.10
CA ASP A 68 6.85 2.61 -0.53
C ASP A 68 7.15 2.19 -1.99
N GLY A 69 6.16 1.62 -2.69
CA GLY A 69 6.32 1.08 -4.05
C GLY A 69 6.68 -0.41 -4.11
N SER A 70 6.92 -1.08 -2.99
CA SER A 70 7.27 -2.52 -2.91
C SER A 70 6.16 -3.46 -3.41
N HIS A 71 4.98 -2.94 -3.75
CA HIS A 71 3.93 -3.68 -4.44
C HIS A 71 4.27 -3.97 -5.91
N SER A 72 5.10 -3.15 -6.54
CA SER A 72 5.50 -3.37 -7.93
C SER A 72 6.48 -4.55 -8.01
N PRO A 73 6.30 -5.50 -8.94
CA PRO A 73 7.24 -6.59 -9.12
C PRO A 73 8.63 -6.03 -9.49
N SER A 74 9.70 -6.69 -9.04
CA SER A 74 11.06 -6.37 -9.44
C SER A 74 11.22 -6.51 -10.95
N ALA A 75 11.89 -5.55 -11.61
CA ALA A 75 12.34 -5.69 -13.00
C ALA A 75 13.86 -5.89 -12.99
N PRO A 76 14.35 -7.14 -12.96
CA PRO A 76 15.78 -7.43 -12.80
C PRO A 76 16.60 -7.00 -14.01
N GLY A 77 16.03 -7.07 -15.23
CA GLY A 77 16.72 -6.69 -16.46
C GLY A 77 16.38 -5.29 -16.97
N LEU A 78 17.33 -4.66 -17.67
CA LEU A 78 17.06 -3.45 -18.45
C LEU A 78 15.94 -3.71 -19.47
N ALA A 79 15.99 -4.84 -20.19
CA ALA A 79 14.92 -5.24 -21.11
C ALA A 79 13.54 -5.36 -20.44
N ASP A 80 13.46 -5.84 -19.20
CA ASP A 80 12.21 -5.90 -18.43
C ASP A 80 11.67 -4.52 -18.07
N LYS A 81 12.56 -3.60 -17.71
CA LYS A 81 12.19 -2.20 -17.46
C LYS A 81 11.64 -1.56 -18.73
N TRP A 82 12.30 -1.74 -19.88
CA TRP A 82 11.84 -1.20 -21.16
C TRP A 82 10.52 -1.83 -21.60
N ARG A 83 10.30 -3.14 -21.38
CA ARG A 83 8.99 -3.77 -21.66
C ARG A 83 7.83 -3.12 -20.91
N ARG A 84 8.04 -2.57 -19.71
CA ARG A 84 6.98 -1.84 -18.97
C ARG A 84 6.62 -0.51 -19.62
N PHE A 85 7.57 0.13 -20.29
CA PHE A 85 7.35 1.42 -20.96
C PHE A 85 6.78 1.27 -22.39
N PHE A 86 7.13 0.20 -23.10
CA PHE A 86 6.79 0.04 -24.52
C PHE A 86 5.64 -0.93 -24.83
N ARG A 87 5.08 -1.66 -23.86
CA ARG A 87 3.85 -2.48 -24.05
C ARG A 87 2.56 -1.63 -23.98
N GLY A 88 2.59 -0.44 -24.56
CA GLY A 88 1.47 0.51 -24.58
C GLY A 88 1.14 1.03 -25.98
N ASN A 89 1.49 0.28 -27.03
CA ASN A 89 1.06 0.55 -28.42
C ASN A 89 0.38 -0.69 -29.00
#